data_AF-A0A7S4PF10-F1
#
_entry.id   AF-A0A7S4PF10-F1
#
_cell.length_a   1.000
_cell.length_b   1.000
_cell.length_c   1.000
_cell.angle_alpha   90.00
_cell.angle_beta   90.00
_cell.angle_gamma   90.00
#
_symmetry.space_group_name_H-M   'P 1'
#
loop_
_entity.id
_entity.type
_entity.pdbx_description
1 polymer ?
#
loop_
_entity_poly.entity_id
_entity_poly.type
_entity_poly.pdbx_seq_one_letter_code
_entity_poly.pdbx_strand_id
1 'polypeptide(L)'
;KEALAMSARCIVPRIRSWRALMQTRRRMCSGSQEELQAFLESSANVTRCAHLSAFVQTLELHGMRRVDPMDRRHLHPLVIPVAVSPTSGSHTCMLRMPSASKGDMLPIVETTGQTGLRLVAPNTRSYLMRLAVEADESADEGKKSAVIEAANSAGELYKRGEKKEKSPSLSLTKYILSKVGAFPDLYEELALHHLERGDQTAALVAAERSAKIQHGWGSGYRFQALLYTKLGREKEAKDAAKLALMMPLWTLGEQVEEVSRQAGEADVKAFKQKIAEMSKSTRTIEMSQGHPLEKAKEEAMLERADDIMNEVCLGTYKGWDDVRSQLAEIYMGGGRMDLASFVQAHSER
;
A
#
# COMPACT_ATOMS: atom_id res chain seq x y z
N LYS A 1 60.64 22.77 52.11
CA LYS A 1 60.23 22.53 50.71
C LYS A 1 59.77 21.08 50.66
N GLU A 2 58.58 20.71 51.17
CA GLU A 2 57.26 20.89 50.50
C GLU A 2 57.40 20.61 48.99
N ALA A 3 56.66 19.71 48.33
CA ALA A 3 55.43 19.02 48.66
C ALA A 3 55.15 17.92 47.61
N LEU A 4 54.35 16.93 48.04
CA LEU A 4 53.31 16.19 47.30
C LEU A 4 53.60 15.47 45.97
N ALA A 5 53.35 14.16 46.03
CA ALA A 5 52.89 13.32 44.94
C ALA A 5 51.44 13.66 44.51
N MET A 6 51.20 13.89 43.22
CA MET A 6 49.90 13.82 42.54
C MET A 6 50.13 13.48 41.05
N SER A 7 49.71 12.30 40.59
CA SER A 7 48.49 12.07 39.80
C SER A 7 48.48 12.70 38.39
N ALA A 8 48.82 11.90 37.38
CA ALA A 8 48.35 12.09 36.01
C ALA A 8 47.63 10.81 35.55
N ARG A 9 46.29 10.82 35.66
CA ARG A 9 45.40 9.83 35.04
C ARG A 9 45.26 10.18 33.57
N CYS A 10 45.87 9.42 32.68
CA CYS A 10 45.46 9.40 31.27
C CYS A 10 44.21 8.52 31.14
N ILE A 11 43.07 9.15 30.87
CA ILE A 11 41.80 8.51 30.55
C ILE A 11 41.86 8.09 29.07
N VAL A 12 42.00 6.79 28.82
CA VAL A 12 41.78 6.19 27.51
C VAL A 12 40.36 5.61 27.52
N PRO A 13 39.43 6.00 26.63
CA PRO A 13 38.11 5.41 26.58
C PRO A 13 38.22 3.96 26.10
N ARG A 14 37.83 3.04 26.97
CA ARG A 14 37.77 1.60 26.72
C ARG A 14 36.64 1.35 25.72
N ILE A 15 37.01 1.07 24.46
CA ILE A 15 36.10 0.60 23.41
C ILE A 15 35.38 -0.64 23.94
N ARG A 16 34.09 -0.50 24.27
CA ARG A 16 33.23 -1.65 24.59
C ARG A 16 32.92 -2.37 23.30
N SER A 17 33.36 -3.62 23.23
CA SER A 17 33.22 -4.49 22.06
C SER A 17 31.75 -4.66 21.66
N TRP A 18 31.47 -4.45 20.37
CA TRP A 18 30.19 -4.67 19.70
C TRP A 18 29.62 -6.09 19.86
N ARG A 19 30.44 -7.07 20.26
CA ARG A 19 30.03 -8.46 20.51
C ARG A 19 29.14 -8.66 21.74
N ALA A 20 29.10 -7.71 22.69
CA ALA A 20 28.26 -7.82 23.88
C ALA A 20 26.80 -7.34 23.67
N LEU A 21 26.50 -6.67 22.54
CA LEU A 21 25.14 -6.27 22.15
C LEU A 21 24.43 -7.32 21.27
N MET A 22 25.13 -8.35 20.82
CA MET A 22 24.64 -9.37 19.86
C MET A 22 24.25 -10.71 20.49
N GLN A 23 24.18 -10.83 21.82
CA GLN A 23 23.82 -12.10 22.48
C GLN A 23 22.67 -11.95 23.48
N THR A 24 21.54 -11.40 23.03
CA THR A 24 20.25 -11.61 23.70
C THR A 24 19.09 -11.48 22.72
N ARG A 25 18.78 -12.56 21.98
CA ARG A 25 17.41 -12.98 21.59
C ARG A 25 17.50 -14.13 20.58
N ARG A 26 17.59 -15.37 21.10
CA ARG A 26 16.95 -16.51 20.43
C ARG A 26 15.47 -16.45 20.79
N ARG A 27 14.63 -15.91 19.90
CA ARG A 27 13.17 -16.06 19.91
C ARG A 27 12.71 -16.08 18.45
N MET A 28 11.87 -17.05 18.10
CA MET A 28 11.14 -17.10 16.84
C MET A 28 10.47 -15.73 16.63
N CYS A 29 10.87 -14.99 15.58
CA CYS A 29 10.45 -13.61 15.38
C CYS A 29 9.02 -13.54 14.84
N SER A 30 8.04 -13.47 15.74
CA SER A 30 6.83 -12.69 15.49
C SER A 30 7.10 -11.26 15.97
N GLY A 31 7.01 -10.27 15.08
CA GLY A 31 7.13 -8.86 15.48
C GLY A 31 6.08 -8.51 16.54
N SER A 32 6.49 -7.86 17.62
CA SER A 32 5.55 -7.41 18.65
C SER A 32 4.75 -6.20 18.13
N GLN A 33 3.55 -5.98 18.68
CA GLN A 33 2.74 -4.81 18.32
C GLN A 33 3.46 -3.49 18.67
N GLU A 34 4.26 -3.48 19.72
CA GLU A 34 5.07 -2.34 20.15
C GLU A 34 6.21 -2.07 19.16
N GLU A 35 6.85 -3.12 18.63
CA GLU A 35 7.87 -3.02 17.59
C GLU A 35 7.27 -2.42 16.29
N LEU A 36 6.06 -2.84 15.90
CA LEU A 36 5.34 -2.25 14.77
C LEU A 36 4.99 -0.78 15.01
N GLN A 37 4.45 -0.43 16.18
CA GLN A 37 4.13 0.97 16.52
C GLN A 37 5.38 1.85 16.50
N ALA A 38 6.49 1.40 17.10
CA ALA A 38 7.75 2.12 17.11
C ALA A 38 8.34 2.30 15.71
N PHE A 39 8.20 1.29 14.83
CA PHE A 39 8.62 1.41 13.43
C PHE A 39 7.79 2.43 12.66
N LEU A 40 6.47 2.45 12.87
CA LEU A 40 5.58 3.43 12.23
C LEU A 40 5.93 4.88 12.63
N GLU A 41 6.22 5.10 13.91
CA GLU A 41 6.60 6.44 14.41
C GLU A 41 7.98 6.88 13.93
N SER A 42 8.98 5.98 13.99
CA SER A 42 10.38 6.32 13.69
C SER A 42 10.69 6.33 12.19
N SER A 43 10.21 5.34 11.45
CA SER A 43 10.65 5.06 10.07
C SER A 43 9.58 5.41 9.04
N ALA A 44 8.30 5.26 9.37
CA ALA A 44 7.21 5.62 8.46
C ALA A 44 6.70 7.07 8.64
N ASN A 45 7.21 7.80 9.65
CA ASN A 45 6.81 9.15 10.01
C ASN A 45 5.30 9.29 10.26
N VAL A 46 4.70 8.27 10.89
CA VAL A 46 3.27 8.22 11.24
C VAL A 46 3.09 8.49 12.73
N THR A 47 2.37 9.58 13.06
CA THR A 47 2.24 10.07 14.44
C THR A 47 1.59 9.06 15.39
N ARG A 48 0.52 8.37 14.97
CA ARG A 48 -0.09 7.24 15.69
C ARG A 48 -1.21 6.59 14.86
N CYS A 49 -1.25 5.26 14.81
CA CYS A 49 -2.37 4.53 14.21
C CYS A 49 -3.32 4.06 15.30
N ALA A 50 -4.47 4.73 15.46
CA ALA A 50 -5.41 4.51 16.57
C ALA A 50 -5.90 3.06 16.69
N HIS A 51 -6.05 2.35 15.56
CA HIS A 51 -6.64 1.02 15.51
C HIS A 51 -5.62 -0.09 15.21
N LEU A 52 -4.33 0.14 15.45
CA LEU A 52 -3.28 -0.82 15.11
C LEU A 52 -3.43 -2.16 15.86
N SER A 53 -3.75 -2.11 17.15
CA SER A 53 -3.96 -3.31 17.98
C SER A 53 -5.12 -4.16 17.46
N ALA A 54 -6.26 -3.52 17.24
CA ALA A 54 -7.46 -4.14 16.69
C ALA A 54 -7.19 -4.75 15.30
N PHE A 55 -6.45 -4.04 14.44
CA PHE A 55 -6.06 -4.52 13.11
C PHE A 55 -5.22 -5.81 13.19
N VAL A 56 -4.16 -5.81 14.01
CA VAL A 56 -3.27 -6.97 14.16
C VAL A 56 -4.01 -8.16 14.76
N GLN A 57 -4.82 -7.95 15.82
CA GLN A 57 -5.64 -9.01 16.43
C GLN A 57 -6.62 -9.61 15.42
N THR A 58 -7.27 -8.76 14.62
CA THR A 58 -8.24 -9.21 13.62
C THR A 58 -7.57 -10.04 12.52
N LEU A 59 -6.36 -9.68 12.08
CA LEU A 59 -5.60 -10.49 11.12
C LEU A 59 -5.27 -11.89 11.67
N GLU A 60 -4.89 -11.99 12.94
CA GLU A 60 -4.62 -13.30 13.57
C GLU A 60 -5.87 -14.16 13.70
N LEU A 61 -7.02 -13.55 14.03
CA LEU A 61 -8.31 -14.26 14.04
C LEU A 61 -8.68 -14.81 12.64
N HIS A 62 -8.18 -14.19 11.58
CA HIS A 62 -8.32 -14.68 10.20
C HIS A 62 -7.23 -15.69 9.81
N GLY A 63 -6.43 -16.16 10.78
CA GLY A 63 -5.39 -17.18 10.56
C GLY A 63 -4.09 -16.63 9.96
N MET A 64 -3.92 -15.32 9.89
CA MET A 64 -2.69 -14.70 9.39
C MET A 64 -1.61 -14.73 10.46
N ARG A 65 -0.36 -14.94 10.05
CA ARG A 65 0.79 -14.93 10.96
C ARG A 65 1.45 -13.55 10.97
N ARG A 66 1.67 -12.96 12.15
CA ARG A 66 2.41 -11.70 12.28
C ARG A 66 3.83 -11.80 11.71
N VAL A 67 4.29 -10.71 11.10
CA VAL A 67 5.63 -10.57 10.53
C VAL A 67 6.34 -9.39 11.18
N ASP A 68 7.67 -9.43 11.23
CA ASP A 68 8.49 -8.30 11.67
C ASP A 68 8.37 -7.16 10.62
N PRO A 69 8.02 -5.92 11.00
CA PRO A 69 7.95 -4.80 10.06
C PRO A 69 9.26 -4.53 9.31
N MET A 70 10.41 -4.98 9.84
CA MET A 70 11.72 -4.87 9.19
C MET A 70 12.01 -5.98 8.16
N ASP A 71 11.24 -7.08 8.14
CA ASP A 71 11.42 -8.16 7.17
C ASP A 71 10.77 -7.81 5.84
N ARG A 72 11.41 -6.88 5.13
CA ARG A 72 10.90 -6.24 3.90
C ARG A 72 11.59 -6.77 2.64
N ARG A 73 12.37 -7.85 2.78
CA ARG A 73 13.09 -8.47 1.65
C ARG A 73 12.10 -8.95 0.61
N HIS A 74 12.42 -8.72 -0.64
CA HIS A 74 11.58 -9.06 -1.79
C HIS A 74 10.20 -8.38 -1.81
N LEU A 75 9.88 -7.51 -0.84
CA LEU A 75 8.64 -6.76 -0.81
C LEU A 75 8.83 -5.39 -1.45
N HIS A 76 7.73 -4.82 -1.95
CA HIS A 76 7.73 -3.48 -2.52
C HIS A 76 8.40 -2.44 -1.58
N PRO A 77 9.28 -1.55 -2.05
CA PRO A 77 10.07 -0.66 -1.19
C PRO A 77 9.27 0.31 -0.31
N LEU A 78 7.99 0.47 -0.61
CA LEU A 78 7.09 1.38 0.11
C LEU A 78 6.15 0.70 1.12
N VAL A 79 6.17 -0.63 1.22
CA VAL A 79 5.24 -1.36 2.11
C VAL A 79 5.87 -1.69 3.46
N ILE A 80 5.00 -1.81 4.46
CA ILE A 80 5.32 -2.21 5.83
C ILE A 80 4.55 -3.50 6.10
N PRO A 81 5.21 -4.67 6.13
CA PRO A 81 4.53 -5.93 6.36
C PRO A 81 3.96 -5.99 7.78
N VAL A 82 2.75 -6.54 7.91
CA VAL A 82 2.08 -6.71 9.20
C VAL A 82 1.80 -8.18 9.46
N ALA A 83 1.23 -8.87 8.47
CA ALA A 83 0.96 -10.30 8.57
C ALA A 83 1.12 -10.98 7.21
N VAL A 84 1.35 -12.29 7.24
CA VAL A 84 1.45 -13.16 6.06
C VAL A 84 0.41 -14.26 6.14
N SER A 85 -0.24 -14.54 5.01
CA SER A 85 -1.13 -15.69 4.85
C SER A 85 -0.29 -16.97 4.77
N PRO A 86 -0.46 -17.93 5.69
CA PRO A 86 0.25 -19.21 5.61
C PRO A 86 -0.10 -20.01 4.35
N THR A 87 -1.28 -19.78 3.77
CA THR A 87 -1.80 -20.54 2.63
C THR A 87 -1.31 -19.98 1.30
N SER A 88 -1.38 -18.67 1.10
CA SER A 88 -1.00 -18.03 -0.17
C SER A 88 0.41 -17.45 -0.17
N GLY A 89 1.03 -17.25 1.00
CA GLY A 89 2.28 -16.50 1.12
C GLY A 89 2.12 -14.99 0.91
N SER A 90 0.92 -14.51 0.61
CA SER A 90 0.63 -13.08 0.43
C SER A 90 0.75 -12.33 1.76
N HIS A 91 1.37 -11.16 1.72
CA HIS A 91 1.51 -10.28 2.86
C HIS A 91 0.40 -9.23 2.85
N THR A 92 -0.25 -9.05 4.00
CA THR A 92 -1.04 -7.85 4.29
C THR A 92 -0.11 -6.81 4.87
N CYS A 93 -0.06 -5.65 4.21
CA CYS A 93 0.87 -4.58 4.49
C CYS A 93 0.16 -3.25 4.63
N MET A 94 0.82 -2.31 5.30
CA MET A 94 0.48 -0.88 5.23
C MET A 94 1.37 -0.22 4.17
N LEU A 95 0.80 0.65 3.34
CA LEU A 95 1.53 1.33 2.26
C LEU A 95 1.88 2.77 2.66
N ARG A 96 3.17 3.11 2.65
CA ARG A 96 3.64 4.49 2.81
C ARG A 96 3.76 5.14 1.43
N MET A 97 2.74 5.88 1.04
CA MET A 97 2.78 6.62 -0.23
C MET A 97 3.86 7.71 -0.19
N PRO A 98 4.65 7.92 -1.26
CA PRO A 98 5.70 8.95 -1.26
C PRO A 98 5.13 10.37 -1.11
N SER A 99 3.93 10.58 -1.64
CA SER A 99 3.17 11.82 -1.58
C SER A 99 2.39 12.01 -0.28
N ALA A 100 2.46 11.05 0.66
CA ALA A 100 1.73 11.15 1.92
C ALA A 100 2.34 12.25 2.80
N SER A 101 1.47 13.15 3.29
CA SER A 101 1.79 14.11 4.33
C SER A 101 1.90 13.45 5.70
N LYS A 102 2.50 14.15 6.67
CA LYS A 102 2.67 13.63 8.03
C LYS A 102 1.30 13.42 8.69
N GLY A 103 0.94 12.16 8.97
CA GLY A 103 -0.33 11.79 9.57
C GLY A 103 -1.40 11.31 8.59
N ASP A 104 -1.09 11.23 7.29
CA ASP A 104 -1.96 10.59 6.31
C ASP A 104 -2.21 9.12 6.68
N MET A 105 -3.44 8.67 6.47
CA MET A 105 -3.83 7.30 6.76
C MET A 105 -3.16 6.35 5.77
N LEU A 106 -2.39 5.39 6.27
CA LEU A 106 -1.72 4.38 5.46
C LEU A 106 -2.75 3.40 4.85
N PRO A 107 -2.84 3.29 3.51
CA PRO A 107 -3.67 2.29 2.87
C PRO A 107 -3.23 0.87 3.25
N ILE A 108 -4.21 -0.02 3.34
CA ILE A 108 -3.97 -1.45 3.53
C ILE A 108 -3.92 -2.11 2.16
N VAL A 109 -2.81 -2.79 1.90
CA VAL A 109 -2.56 -3.46 0.63
C VAL A 109 -2.19 -4.91 0.87
N GLU A 110 -2.41 -5.72 -0.15
CA GLU A 110 -1.97 -7.11 -0.19
C GLU A 110 -0.97 -7.30 -1.34
N THR A 111 0.09 -8.07 -1.11
CA THR A 111 1.05 -8.41 -2.17
C THR A 111 0.46 -9.42 -3.14
N THR A 112 0.59 -9.15 -4.43
CA THR A 112 0.14 -10.03 -5.52
C THR A 112 1.32 -10.40 -6.42
N GLY A 113 1.60 -11.70 -6.53
CA GLY A 113 2.76 -12.16 -7.29
C GLY A 113 4.07 -11.63 -6.72
N GLN A 114 5.05 -11.38 -7.59
CA GLN A 114 6.38 -10.88 -7.21
C GLN A 114 6.45 -9.34 -7.11
N THR A 115 5.67 -8.63 -7.93
CA THR A 115 5.80 -7.17 -8.12
C THR A 115 4.50 -6.40 -7.89
N GLY A 116 3.37 -7.09 -7.68
CA GLY A 116 2.07 -6.47 -7.55
C GLY A 116 1.69 -6.11 -6.12
N LEU A 117 0.91 -5.05 -6.01
CA LEU A 117 0.12 -4.71 -4.84
C LEU A 117 -1.35 -4.59 -5.24
N ARG A 118 -2.24 -5.01 -4.34
CA ARG A 118 -3.69 -4.82 -4.45
C ARG A 118 -4.18 -3.97 -3.30
N LEU A 119 -4.95 -2.94 -3.59
CA LEU A 119 -5.58 -2.11 -2.56
C LEU A 119 -6.72 -2.89 -1.90
N VAL A 120 -6.64 -3.07 -0.59
CA VAL A 120 -7.64 -3.79 0.21
C VAL A 120 -8.56 -2.83 0.95
N ALA A 121 -7.98 -1.79 1.55
CA ALA A 121 -8.74 -0.76 2.25
C ALA A 121 -7.98 0.58 2.25
N PRO A 122 -8.70 1.71 2.32
CA PRO A 122 -8.06 3.03 2.37
C PRO A 122 -7.28 3.27 3.67
N ASN A 123 -7.64 2.57 4.76
CA ASN A 123 -6.99 2.68 6.07
C ASN A 123 -7.42 1.53 7.01
N THR A 124 -6.77 1.42 8.17
CA THR A 124 -7.07 0.40 9.20
C THR A 124 -8.50 0.48 9.74
N ARG A 125 -9.05 1.68 9.92
CA ARG A 125 -10.42 1.88 10.42
C ARG A 125 -11.45 1.29 9.45
N SER A 126 -11.38 1.67 8.18
CA SER A 126 -12.29 1.17 7.13
C SER A 126 -12.14 -0.34 6.95
N TYR A 127 -10.91 -0.86 7.02
CA TYR A 127 -10.67 -2.32 7.00
C TYR A 127 -11.41 -3.04 8.13
N LEU A 128 -11.23 -2.58 9.37
CA LEU A 128 -11.86 -3.19 10.54
C LEU A 128 -13.38 -3.09 10.53
N MET A 129 -13.91 -1.91 10.18
CA MET A 129 -15.36 -1.71 10.05
C MET A 129 -15.96 -2.63 8.99
N ARG A 130 -15.29 -2.79 7.84
CA ARG A 130 -15.75 -3.72 6.79
C ARG A 130 -15.83 -5.14 7.32
N LEU A 131 -14.78 -5.63 7.95
CA LEU A 131 -14.76 -6.99 8.52
C LEU A 131 -15.82 -7.19 9.60
N ALA A 132 -16.07 -6.19 10.47
CA ALA A 132 -17.09 -6.28 11.50
C ALA A 132 -18.50 -6.39 10.89
N VAL A 133 -18.80 -5.60 9.85
CA VAL A 133 -20.09 -5.63 9.14
C VAL A 133 -20.28 -6.97 8.42
N GLU A 134 -19.25 -7.45 7.71
CA GLU A 134 -19.29 -8.75 7.01
C GLU A 134 -19.46 -9.91 8.01
N ALA A 135 -18.79 -9.85 9.16
CA ALA A 135 -18.92 -10.84 10.22
C ALA A 135 -20.32 -10.85 10.85
N ASP A 136 -21.00 -9.69 10.96
CA ASP A 136 -22.36 -9.60 11.52
C ASP A 136 -23.41 -10.29 10.64
N GLU A 137 -23.21 -10.28 9.31
CA GLU A 137 -24.05 -11.02 8.37
C GLU A 137 -23.67 -12.52 8.26
N SER A 138 -22.54 -12.94 8.83
CA SER A 138 -22.13 -14.36 8.88
C SER A 138 -23.09 -15.21 9.72
N ALA A 139 -23.26 -16.47 9.33
CA ALA A 139 -24.01 -17.46 10.10
C ALA A 139 -23.22 -18.01 11.32
N ASP A 140 -21.89 -17.89 11.30
CA ASP A 140 -21.02 -18.35 12.39
C ASP A 140 -21.00 -17.33 13.53
N GLU A 141 -21.76 -17.62 14.59
CA GLU A 141 -21.89 -16.78 15.77
C GLU A 141 -20.60 -16.65 16.60
N GLY A 142 -19.74 -17.67 16.60
CA GLY A 142 -18.46 -17.65 17.29
C GLY A 142 -17.49 -16.70 16.60
N LYS A 143 -17.34 -16.84 15.27
CA LYS A 143 -16.52 -15.94 14.46
C LYS A 143 -17.05 -14.51 14.48
N LYS A 144 -18.38 -14.33 14.40
CA LYS A 144 -19.05 -13.03 14.47
C LYS A 144 -18.67 -12.25 15.72
N SER A 145 -18.86 -12.88 16.88
CA SER A 145 -18.60 -12.22 18.17
C SER A 145 -17.12 -11.88 18.33
N ALA A 146 -16.23 -12.81 17.98
CA ALA A 146 -14.78 -12.60 18.09
C ALA A 146 -14.27 -11.47 17.17
N VAL A 147 -14.73 -11.41 15.92
CA VAL A 147 -14.30 -10.37 14.96
C VAL A 147 -14.84 -8.99 15.35
N ILE A 148 -16.10 -8.88 15.76
CA ILE A 148 -16.68 -7.60 16.18
C ILE A 148 -16.00 -7.09 17.46
N GLU A 149 -15.76 -7.97 18.44
CA GLU A 149 -15.05 -7.62 19.67
C GLU A 149 -13.60 -7.15 19.38
N ALA A 150 -12.88 -7.88 18.53
CA ALA A 150 -11.52 -7.51 18.13
C ALA A 150 -11.48 -6.18 17.36
N ALA A 151 -12.42 -5.93 16.46
CA ALA A 151 -12.52 -4.67 15.73
C ALA A 151 -12.80 -3.48 16.66
N ASN A 152 -13.60 -3.68 17.71
CA ASN A 152 -13.96 -2.66 18.68
C ASN A 152 -12.95 -2.50 19.84
N SER A 153 -11.88 -3.31 19.89
CA SER A 153 -10.93 -3.33 21.01
C SER A 153 -10.17 -2.02 21.21
N ALA A 154 -10.06 -1.21 20.15
CA ALA A 154 -9.43 0.11 20.16
C ALA A 154 -10.45 1.28 20.12
N GLY A 155 -11.70 1.00 20.48
CA GLY A 155 -12.81 1.95 20.42
C GLY A 155 -13.95 1.42 19.55
N GLU A 156 -15.18 1.79 19.90
CA GLU A 156 -16.38 1.31 19.21
C GLU A 156 -16.41 1.80 17.74
N LEU A 157 -16.27 0.85 16.81
CA LEU A 157 -16.31 1.06 15.36
C LEU A 157 -17.63 0.61 14.74
N TYR A 158 -18.20 -0.49 15.24
CA TYR A 158 -19.43 -1.07 14.71
C TYR A 158 -20.26 -1.73 15.81
N LYS A 159 -21.57 -1.44 15.85
CA LYS A 159 -22.49 -2.13 16.75
C LYS A 159 -23.12 -3.33 16.07
N ARG A 160 -23.15 -4.46 16.77
CA ARG A 160 -23.81 -5.67 16.31
C ARG A 160 -25.29 -5.39 15.98
N GLY A 161 -25.74 -5.82 14.80
CA GLY A 161 -27.09 -5.58 14.31
C GLY A 161 -27.33 -4.18 13.72
N GLU A 162 -26.34 -3.28 13.72
CA GLU A 162 -26.52 -1.89 13.30
C GLU A 162 -26.99 -1.77 11.84
N LYS A 163 -26.50 -2.65 10.96
CA LYS A 163 -26.95 -2.68 9.56
C LYS A 163 -28.43 -3.02 9.46
N LYS A 164 -28.90 -4.02 10.22
CA LYS A 164 -30.30 -4.47 10.21
C LYS A 164 -31.23 -3.43 10.83
N GLU A 165 -30.78 -2.74 11.86
CA GLU A 165 -31.55 -1.70 12.54
C GLU A 165 -31.66 -0.42 11.69
N LYS A 166 -30.52 0.13 11.24
CA LYS A 166 -30.48 1.44 10.58
C LYS A 166 -30.69 1.38 9.07
N SER A 167 -30.47 0.23 8.44
CA SER A 167 -30.48 0.10 6.97
C SER A 167 -30.94 -1.29 6.51
N PRO A 168 -32.14 -1.75 6.92
CA PRO A 168 -32.64 -3.10 6.61
C PRO A 168 -32.79 -3.37 5.11
N SER A 169 -33.05 -2.33 4.32
CA SER A 169 -33.29 -2.43 2.88
C SER A 169 -32.01 -2.42 2.03
N LEU A 170 -30.85 -2.10 2.59
CA LEU A 170 -29.59 -2.08 1.85
C LEU A 170 -28.96 -3.48 1.81
N SER A 171 -28.46 -3.87 0.63
CA SER A 171 -27.56 -5.01 0.53
C SER A 171 -26.26 -4.74 1.29
N LEU A 172 -25.55 -5.79 1.69
CA LEU A 172 -24.27 -5.70 2.41
C LEU A 172 -23.28 -4.79 1.67
N THR A 173 -23.06 -5.04 0.37
CA THR A 173 -22.19 -4.27 -0.51
C THR A 173 -22.56 -2.78 -0.52
N LYS A 174 -23.86 -2.44 -0.67
CA LYS A 174 -24.33 -1.04 -0.68
C LYS A 174 -24.20 -0.38 0.69
N TYR A 175 -24.41 -1.12 1.77
CA TYR A 175 -24.23 -0.61 3.13
C TYR A 175 -22.76 -0.25 3.38
N ILE A 176 -21.83 -1.15 3.05
CA ILE A 176 -20.38 -0.90 3.23
C ILE A 176 -19.94 0.30 2.39
N LEU A 177 -20.31 0.35 1.10
CA LEU A 177 -19.95 1.45 0.21
C LEU A 177 -20.50 2.81 0.64
N SER A 178 -21.65 2.84 1.33
CA SER A 178 -22.30 4.08 1.77
C SER A 178 -21.94 4.52 3.20
N LYS A 179 -21.59 3.58 4.10
CA LYS A 179 -21.38 3.86 5.52
C LYS A 179 -19.94 3.65 6.00
N VAL A 180 -19.18 2.77 5.36
CA VAL A 180 -17.83 2.39 5.81
C VAL A 180 -16.76 3.08 4.97
N GLY A 181 -16.89 3.03 3.63
CA GLY A 181 -15.92 3.62 2.73
C GLY A 181 -15.97 3.05 1.32
N ALA A 182 -15.16 3.63 0.44
CA ALA A 182 -15.04 3.18 -0.94
C ALA A 182 -14.00 2.06 -1.04
N PHE A 183 -14.41 0.90 -1.54
CA PHE A 183 -13.57 -0.27 -1.73
C PHE A 183 -13.62 -0.70 -3.20
N PRO A 184 -12.48 -0.78 -3.92
CA PRO A 184 -12.48 -1.09 -5.35
C PRO A 184 -13.20 -2.40 -5.67
N ASP A 185 -12.90 -3.47 -4.93
CA ASP A 185 -13.49 -4.79 -5.12
C ASP A 185 -15.02 -4.81 -4.96
N LEU A 186 -15.57 -4.06 -4.01
CA LEU A 186 -17.03 -3.97 -3.83
C LEU A 186 -17.71 -3.19 -4.96
N TYR A 187 -17.04 -2.21 -5.58
CA TYR A 187 -17.56 -1.56 -6.78
C TYR A 187 -17.47 -2.46 -8.01
N GLU A 188 -16.42 -3.28 -8.12
CA GLU A 188 -16.30 -4.30 -9.17
C GLU A 188 -17.41 -5.35 -9.05
N GLU A 189 -17.66 -5.86 -7.84
CA GLU A 189 -18.79 -6.76 -7.55
C GLU A 189 -20.13 -6.11 -7.90
N LEU A 190 -20.35 -4.86 -7.49
CA LEU A 190 -21.57 -4.13 -7.78
C LEU A 190 -21.76 -3.95 -9.30
N ALA A 191 -20.69 -3.67 -10.04
CA ALA A 191 -20.73 -3.55 -11.49
C ALA A 191 -21.12 -4.86 -12.17
N LEU A 192 -20.53 -5.98 -11.74
CA LEU A 192 -20.87 -7.31 -12.27
C LEU A 192 -22.33 -7.68 -11.97
N HIS A 193 -22.80 -7.43 -10.75
CA HIS A 193 -24.20 -7.67 -10.38
C HIS A 193 -25.19 -6.82 -11.19
N HIS A 194 -24.86 -5.55 -11.50
CA HIS A 194 -25.69 -4.74 -12.40
C HIS A 194 -25.69 -5.29 -13.83
N LEU A 195 -24.54 -5.76 -14.31
CA LEU A 195 -24.42 -6.37 -15.63
C LEU A 195 -25.26 -7.65 -15.75
N GLU A 196 -25.23 -8.53 -14.74
CA GLU A 196 -26.03 -9.75 -14.69
C GLU A 196 -27.54 -9.49 -14.75
N ARG A 197 -27.99 -8.34 -14.21
CA ARG A 197 -29.38 -7.89 -14.27
C ARG A 197 -29.76 -7.20 -15.58
N GLY A 198 -28.82 -7.07 -16.52
CA GLY A 198 -29.01 -6.36 -17.78
C GLY A 198 -28.95 -4.84 -17.66
N ASP A 199 -28.58 -4.28 -16.51
CA ASP A 199 -28.43 -2.83 -16.31
C ASP A 199 -27.01 -2.40 -16.66
N GLN A 200 -26.76 -2.26 -17.96
CA GLN A 200 -25.44 -1.87 -18.47
C GLN A 200 -25.01 -0.48 -17.99
N THR A 201 -25.94 0.48 -17.89
CA THR A 201 -25.63 1.84 -17.46
C THR A 201 -25.12 1.85 -16.03
N ALA A 202 -25.81 1.18 -15.11
CA ALA A 202 -25.37 1.10 -13.72
C ALA A 202 -24.05 0.32 -13.57
N ALA A 203 -23.85 -0.73 -14.38
CA ALA A 203 -22.59 -1.48 -14.39
C ALA A 203 -21.39 -0.58 -14.76
N LEU A 204 -21.55 0.24 -15.80
CA LEU A 204 -20.53 1.17 -16.26
C LEU A 204 -20.23 2.27 -15.24
N VAL A 205 -21.27 2.84 -14.62
CA VAL A 205 -21.11 3.85 -13.57
C VAL A 205 -20.35 3.27 -12.36
N ALA A 206 -20.66 2.04 -11.96
CA ALA A 206 -19.96 1.37 -10.87
C ALA A 206 -18.48 1.07 -11.22
N ALA A 207 -18.20 0.63 -12.45
CA ALA A 207 -16.83 0.39 -12.93
C ALA A 207 -15.99 1.68 -12.99
N GLU A 208 -16.55 2.76 -13.54
CA GLU A 208 -15.89 4.07 -13.56
C GLU A 208 -15.64 4.59 -12.14
N ARG A 209 -16.59 4.34 -11.21
CA ARG A 209 -16.40 4.70 -9.81
C ARG A 209 -15.24 3.92 -9.20
N SER A 210 -15.10 2.62 -9.47
CA SER A 210 -13.98 1.78 -9.02
C SER A 210 -12.62 2.37 -9.44
N ALA A 211 -12.48 2.74 -10.71
CA ALA A 211 -11.25 3.34 -11.24
C ALA A 211 -10.88 4.69 -10.61
N LYS A 212 -11.86 5.41 -10.05
CA LYS A 212 -11.68 6.75 -9.48
C LYS A 212 -11.59 6.79 -7.95
N ILE A 213 -11.72 5.67 -7.24
CA ILE A 213 -11.68 5.64 -5.76
C ILE A 213 -10.35 6.14 -5.23
N GLN A 214 -9.26 5.59 -5.78
CA GLN A 214 -7.91 5.90 -5.34
C GLN A 214 -7.10 6.31 -6.55
N HIS A 215 -6.76 7.59 -6.62
CA HIS A 215 -5.89 8.11 -7.66
C HIS A 215 -4.56 7.35 -7.66
N GLY A 216 -4.03 7.08 -8.86
CA GLY A 216 -2.76 6.37 -9.02
C GLY A 216 -2.86 4.84 -8.94
N TRP A 217 -4.05 4.23 -8.95
CA TRP A 217 -4.21 2.77 -9.01
C TRP A 217 -4.72 2.30 -10.38
N GLY A 218 -3.93 1.47 -11.05
CA GLY A 218 -4.25 0.93 -12.38
C GLY A 218 -5.31 -0.17 -12.37
N SER A 219 -5.48 -0.89 -11.25
CA SER A 219 -6.36 -2.06 -11.17
C SER A 219 -7.83 -1.75 -11.52
N GLY A 220 -8.35 -0.60 -11.10
CA GLY A 220 -9.72 -0.20 -11.42
C GLY A 220 -9.90 0.12 -12.91
N TYR A 221 -8.91 0.75 -13.56
CA TYR A 221 -8.93 0.96 -15.01
C TYR A 221 -8.80 -0.35 -15.79
N ARG A 222 -8.01 -1.31 -15.29
CA ARG A 222 -7.98 -2.68 -15.84
C ARG A 222 -9.37 -3.32 -15.76
N PHE A 223 -10.02 -3.28 -14.60
CA PHE A 223 -11.37 -3.82 -14.46
C PHE A 223 -12.36 -3.16 -15.45
N GLN A 224 -12.29 -1.83 -15.57
CA GLN A 224 -13.10 -1.08 -16.52
C GLN A 224 -12.85 -1.53 -17.96
N ALA A 225 -11.58 -1.76 -18.35
CA ALA A 225 -11.23 -2.30 -19.67
C ALA A 225 -11.85 -3.69 -19.91
N LEU A 226 -11.74 -4.59 -18.94
CA LEU A 226 -12.35 -5.93 -19.00
C LEU A 226 -13.87 -5.86 -19.16
N LEU A 227 -14.53 -4.94 -18.44
CA LEU A 227 -15.98 -4.74 -18.55
C LEU A 227 -16.37 -4.22 -19.93
N TYR A 228 -15.61 -3.27 -20.49
CA TYR A 228 -15.85 -2.76 -21.84
C TYR A 228 -15.70 -3.85 -22.90
N THR A 229 -14.68 -4.72 -22.81
CA THR A 229 -14.53 -5.86 -23.72
C THR A 229 -15.72 -6.82 -23.61
N LYS A 230 -16.19 -7.14 -22.39
CA LYS A 230 -17.41 -7.96 -22.21
C LYS A 230 -18.66 -7.37 -22.87
N LEU A 231 -18.72 -6.04 -22.98
CA LEU A 231 -19.82 -5.31 -23.61
C LEU A 231 -19.61 -5.05 -25.12
N GLY A 232 -18.52 -5.56 -25.72
CA GLY A 232 -18.18 -5.32 -27.13
C GLY A 232 -17.74 -3.88 -27.44
N ARG A 233 -17.33 -3.11 -26.41
CA ARG A 233 -16.90 -1.70 -26.52
C ARG A 233 -15.38 -1.59 -26.67
N GLU A 234 -14.84 -2.19 -27.73
CA GLU A 234 -13.39 -2.39 -27.91
C GLU A 234 -12.54 -1.12 -27.85
N LYS A 235 -13.02 -0.01 -28.42
CA LYS A 235 -12.28 1.27 -28.39
C LYS A 235 -12.11 1.79 -26.96
N GLU A 236 -13.18 1.74 -26.18
CA GLU A 236 -13.17 2.19 -24.78
C GLU A 236 -12.40 1.23 -23.89
N ALA A 237 -12.46 -0.07 -24.18
CA ALA A 237 -11.62 -1.06 -23.52
C ALA A 237 -10.13 -0.75 -23.73
N LYS A 238 -9.74 -0.44 -24.96
CA LYS A 238 -8.37 -0.06 -25.30
C LYS A 238 -7.93 1.22 -24.58
N ASP A 239 -8.79 2.24 -24.55
CA ASP A 239 -8.48 3.50 -23.87
C ASP A 239 -8.36 3.33 -22.34
N ALA A 240 -9.25 2.53 -21.73
CA ALA A 240 -9.16 2.18 -20.31
C ALA A 240 -7.89 1.38 -19.99
N ALA A 241 -7.49 0.43 -20.85
CA ALA A 241 -6.25 -0.32 -20.69
C ALA A 241 -5.02 0.60 -20.76
N LYS A 242 -5.02 1.60 -21.66
CA LYS A 242 -3.96 2.63 -21.71
C LYS A 242 -3.90 3.46 -20.42
N LEU A 243 -5.05 3.87 -19.89
CA LEU A 243 -5.11 4.57 -18.59
C LEU A 243 -4.54 3.70 -17.47
N ALA A 244 -4.83 2.39 -17.47
CA ALA A 244 -4.24 1.46 -16.51
C ALA A 244 -2.70 1.41 -16.62
N LEU A 245 -2.16 1.34 -17.84
CA LEU A 245 -0.70 1.39 -18.07
C LEU A 245 -0.07 2.74 -17.73
N MET A 246 -0.83 3.83 -17.73
CA MET A 246 -0.32 5.14 -17.28
C MET A 246 -0.05 5.15 -15.78
N MET A 247 -0.82 4.39 -14.99
CA MET A 247 -0.61 4.27 -13.54
C MET A 247 0.66 3.48 -13.21
N PRO A 248 1.19 3.57 -11.98
CA PRO A 248 2.34 2.78 -11.56
C PRO A 248 2.11 1.27 -11.77
N LEU A 249 3.04 0.59 -12.43
CA LEU A 249 2.83 -0.79 -12.90
C LEU A 249 2.71 -1.80 -11.75
N TRP A 250 3.29 -1.49 -10.59
CA TRP A 250 3.15 -2.30 -9.37
C TRP A 250 1.71 -2.34 -8.84
N THR A 251 0.81 -1.47 -9.30
CA THR A 251 -0.64 -1.54 -8.99
C THR A 251 -1.40 -2.53 -9.88
N LEU A 252 -0.76 -3.02 -10.96
CA LEU A 252 -1.27 -4.08 -11.84
C LEU A 252 -0.57 -5.42 -11.55
N GLY A 253 0.69 -5.39 -11.13
CA GLY A 253 1.48 -6.59 -10.82
C GLY A 253 1.67 -7.47 -12.06
N GLU A 254 1.37 -8.77 -11.91
CA GLU A 254 1.49 -9.75 -13.00
C GLU A 254 0.51 -9.50 -14.16
N GLN A 255 -0.46 -8.60 -14.00
CA GLN A 255 -1.46 -8.29 -15.02
C GLN A 255 -0.97 -7.31 -16.10
N VAL A 256 0.26 -6.78 -15.97
CA VAL A 256 0.82 -5.80 -16.91
C VAL A 256 0.82 -6.31 -18.36
N GLU A 257 1.18 -7.58 -18.59
CA GLU A 257 1.21 -8.16 -19.94
C GLU A 257 -0.20 -8.32 -20.55
N GLU A 258 -1.18 -8.72 -19.74
CA GLU A 258 -2.57 -8.83 -20.19
C GLU A 258 -3.12 -7.45 -20.60
N VAL A 259 -2.87 -6.44 -19.75
CA VAL A 259 -3.31 -5.05 -19.98
C VAL A 259 -2.59 -4.45 -21.18
N SER A 260 -1.30 -4.74 -21.39
CA SER A 260 -0.55 -4.22 -22.54
C SER A 260 -1.08 -4.73 -23.87
N ARG A 261 -1.41 -6.02 -23.93
CA ARG A 261 -2.08 -6.63 -25.08
C ARG A 261 -3.43 -5.97 -25.35
N GLN A 262 -4.23 -5.72 -24.31
CA GLN A 262 -5.53 -5.06 -24.44
C GLN A 262 -5.40 -3.58 -24.88
N ALA A 263 -4.38 -2.88 -24.40
CA ALA A 263 -4.04 -1.52 -24.83
C ALA A 263 -3.51 -1.45 -26.26
N GLY A 264 -3.13 -2.60 -26.85
CA GLY A 264 -2.46 -2.69 -28.14
C GLY A 264 -1.05 -2.12 -28.13
N GLU A 265 -0.39 -2.16 -26.97
CA GLU A 265 0.96 -1.65 -26.75
C GLU A 265 1.91 -2.83 -26.51
N ALA A 266 2.64 -3.25 -27.56
CA ALA A 266 3.56 -4.38 -27.47
C ALA A 266 4.81 -4.08 -26.63
N ASP A 267 5.26 -2.83 -26.64
CA ASP A 267 6.40 -2.35 -25.85
C ASP A 267 5.92 -1.35 -24.78
N VAL A 268 5.64 -1.87 -23.59
CA VAL A 268 5.19 -1.06 -22.44
C VAL A 268 6.27 -0.06 -22.01
N LYS A 269 7.56 -0.39 -22.19
CA LYS A 269 8.67 0.50 -21.83
C LYS A 269 8.67 1.72 -22.75
N ALA A 270 8.60 1.51 -24.06
CA ALA A 270 8.51 2.60 -25.03
C ALA A 270 7.23 3.44 -24.83
N PHE A 271 6.10 2.80 -24.50
CA PHE A 271 4.85 3.49 -24.18
C PHE A 271 5.00 4.43 -22.96
N LYS A 272 5.59 3.94 -21.86
CA LYS A 272 5.88 4.74 -20.66
C LYS A 272 6.83 5.91 -20.95
N GLN A 273 7.90 5.67 -21.70
CA GLN A 273 8.85 6.72 -22.10
C GLN A 273 8.17 7.84 -22.90
N LYS A 274 7.33 7.47 -23.87
CA LYS A 274 6.55 8.43 -24.65
C LYS A 274 5.62 9.28 -23.78
N ILE A 275 4.96 8.69 -22.78
CA ILE A 275 4.10 9.44 -21.83
C ILE A 275 4.92 10.42 -20.99
N ALA A 276 6.10 9.99 -20.50
CA ALA A 276 6.99 10.85 -19.74
C ALA A 276 7.49 12.03 -20.57
N GLU A 277 7.87 11.81 -21.83
CA GLU A 277 8.28 12.87 -22.76
C GLU A 277 7.16 13.87 -23.04
N MET A 278 5.94 13.39 -23.31
CA MET A 278 4.77 14.27 -23.48
C MET A 278 4.55 15.12 -22.22
N SER A 279 4.64 14.51 -21.04
CA SER A 279 4.45 15.20 -19.76
C SER A 279 5.52 16.28 -19.50
N LYS A 280 6.77 16.04 -19.89
CA LYS A 280 7.87 17.03 -19.82
C LYS A 280 7.62 18.23 -20.74
N SER A 281 7.10 17.98 -21.94
CA SER A 281 6.77 19.06 -22.89
C SER A 281 5.67 19.98 -22.34
N THR A 282 4.63 19.42 -21.72
CA THR A 282 3.54 20.19 -21.07
C THR A 282 4.05 21.00 -19.87
N ARG A 283 4.88 20.40 -19.01
CA ARG A 283 5.47 21.11 -17.85
C ARG A 283 6.39 22.25 -18.24
N THR A 284 7.12 22.14 -19.35
CA THR A 284 7.97 23.24 -19.85
C THR A 284 7.12 24.49 -20.16
N ILE A 285 5.88 24.30 -20.63
CA ILE A 285 4.92 25.38 -20.89
C ILE A 285 4.42 25.96 -19.55
N GLU A 286 4.08 25.13 -18.57
CA GLU A 286 3.56 25.57 -17.26
C GLU A 286 4.63 26.24 -16.36
N MET A 287 5.88 25.79 -16.41
CA MET A 287 6.99 26.38 -15.66
C MET A 287 7.26 27.83 -16.06
N SER A 288 6.92 28.23 -17.29
CA SER A 288 6.97 29.63 -17.72
C SER A 288 6.00 30.55 -16.97
N GLN A 289 5.07 29.99 -16.18
CA GLN A 289 4.05 30.70 -15.40
C GLN A 289 4.33 30.72 -13.87
N GLY A 290 5.57 30.51 -13.44
CA GLY A 290 5.99 30.76 -12.05
C GLY A 290 5.87 29.55 -11.12
N HIS A 291 6.08 28.34 -11.63
CA HIS A 291 6.06 27.11 -10.81
C HIS A 291 7.24 27.09 -9.81
N PRO A 292 7.00 26.93 -8.49
CA PRO A 292 8.09 26.93 -7.50
C PRO A 292 9.11 25.81 -7.76
N LEU A 293 10.41 26.17 -7.71
CA LEU A 293 11.53 25.26 -8.00
C LEU A 293 11.53 24.00 -7.10
N GLU A 294 11.13 24.13 -5.84
CA GLU A 294 11.08 23.00 -4.89
C GLU A 294 10.04 21.96 -5.29
N LYS A 295 8.85 22.40 -5.69
CA LYS A 295 7.78 21.53 -6.16
C LYS A 295 8.18 20.78 -7.44
N ALA A 296 8.86 21.46 -8.36
CA ALA A 296 9.40 20.83 -9.57
C ALA A 296 10.47 19.76 -9.26
N LYS A 297 11.31 19.98 -8.25
CA LYS A 297 12.30 18.98 -7.80
C LYS A 297 11.64 17.77 -7.15
N GLU A 298 10.62 17.97 -6.32
CA GLU A 298 9.86 16.87 -5.71
C GLU A 298 9.13 16.05 -6.78
N GLU A 299 8.46 16.69 -7.74
CA GLU A 299 7.79 15.99 -8.84
C GLU A 299 8.78 15.18 -9.70
N ALA A 300 9.94 15.75 -10.05
CA ALA A 300 10.97 15.05 -10.81
C ALA A 300 11.56 13.85 -10.06
N MET A 301 11.72 13.98 -8.73
CA MET A 301 12.14 12.89 -7.86
C MET A 301 11.10 11.77 -7.84
N LEU A 302 9.81 12.10 -7.69
CA LEU A 302 8.73 11.12 -7.69
C LEU A 302 8.61 10.38 -9.03
N GLU A 303 8.71 11.11 -10.15
CA GLU A 303 8.71 10.53 -11.50
C GLU A 303 9.86 9.54 -11.68
N ARG A 304 11.08 9.93 -11.29
CA ARG A 304 12.25 9.05 -11.41
C ARG A 304 12.16 7.82 -10.52
N ALA A 305 11.58 7.95 -9.32
CA ALA A 305 11.33 6.82 -8.44
C ALA A 305 10.28 5.87 -9.06
N ASP A 306 9.22 6.40 -9.68
CA ASP A 306 8.20 5.61 -10.38
C ASP A 306 8.79 4.86 -11.58
N ASP A 307 9.67 5.50 -12.37
CA ASP A 307 10.35 4.88 -13.50
C ASP A 307 11.13 3.62 -13.09
N ILE A 308 11.90 3.70 -12.01
CA ILE A 308 12.65 2.53 -11.49
C ILE A 308 11.70 1.44 -11.03
N MET A 309 10.64 1.78 -10.31
CA MET A 309 9.67 0.78 -9.86
C MET A 309 8.92 0.14 -11.03
N ASN A 310 8.66 0.89 -12.10
CA ASN A 310 8.11 0.37 -13.35
C ASN A 310 9.10 -0.59 -14.04
N GLU A 311 10.40 -0.27 -14.05
CA GLU A 311 11.43 -1.16 -14.61
C GLU A 311 11.53 -2.51 -13.87
N VAL A 312 11.30 -2.54 -12.55
CA VAL A 312 11.18 -3.81 -11.79
C VAL A 312 9.99 -4.62 -12.29
N CYS A 313 8.83 -3.98 -12.47
CA CYS A 313 7.62 -4.65 -12.96
C CYS A 313 7.77 -5.18 -14.40
N LEU A 314 8.63 -4.55 -15.20
CA LEU A 314 8.97 -4.96 -16.56
C LEU A 314 10.10 -6.00 -16.62
N GLY A 315 10.63 -6.44 -15.47
CA GLY A 315 11.67 -7.47 -15.39
C GLY A 315 13.08 -7.00 -15.72
N THR A 316 13.34 -5.68 -15.69
CA THR A 316 14.71 -5.15 -15.87
C THR A 316 15.61 -5.49 -14.68
N TYR A 317 15.03 -5.59 -13.49
CA TYR A 317 15.68 -6.01 -12.25
C TYR A 317 15.14 -7.37 -11.79
N LYS A 318 15.88 -8.10 -10.94
CA LYS A 318 15.41 -9.40 -10.42
C LYS A 318 14.27 -9.26 -9.42
N GLY A 319 14.17 -8.12 -8.76
CA GLY A 319 13.13 -7.82 -7.79
C GLY A 319 13.37 -6.52 -7.05
N TRP A 320 12.58 -6.29 -6.01
CA TRP A 320 12.56 -5.02 -5.27
C TRP A 320 13.86 -4.68 -4.53
N ASP A 321 14.63 -5.69 -4.12
CA ASP A 321 15.84 -5.45 -3.33
C ASP A 321 16.94 -4.79 -4.15
N ASP A 322 17.02 -5.09 -5.45
CA ASP A 322 18.04 -4.55 -6.36
C ASP A 322 17.93 -3.03 -6.52
N VAL A 323 16.73 -2.47 -6.32
CA VAL A 323 16.46 -1.04 -6.57
C VAL A 323 16.44 -0.19 -5.29
N ARG A 324 16.51 -0.79 -4.09
CA ARG A 324 16.37 -0.06 -2.82
C ARG A 324 17.41 1.04 -2.65
N SER A 325 18.68 0.74 -2.92
CA SER A 325 19.78 1.70 -2.80
C SER A 325 19.61 2.87 -3.78
N GLN A 326 19.25 2.56 -5.03
CA GLN A 326 19.04 3.57 -6.06
C GLN A 326 17.82 4.46 -5.77
N LEU A 327 16.72 3.88 -5.28
CA LEU A 327 15.55 4.64 -4.83
C LEU A 327 15.89 5.58 -3.67
N ALA A 328 16.73 5.12 -2.73
CA ALA A 328 17.16 5.95 -1.61
C ALA A 328 17.97 7.17 -2.07
N GLU A 329 18.88 6.98 -3.03
CA GLU A 329 19.66 8.07 -3.62
C GLU A 329 18.77 9.10 -4.33
N ILE A 330 17.73 8.63 -5.03
CA ILE A 330 16.74 9.52 -5.67
C ILE A 330 16.00 10.34 -4.62
N TYR A 331 15.45 9.70 -3.59
CA TYR A 331 14.73 10.42 -2.53
C TYR A 331 15.64 11.41 -1.79
N MET A 332 16.89 11.04 -1.52
CA MET A 332 17.89 11.93 -0.95
C MET A 332 18.18 13.14 -1.85
N GLY A 333 18.35 12.92 -3.16
CA GLY A 333 18.56 14.00 -4.14
C GLY A 333 17.37 14.96 -4.27
N GLY A 334 16.15 14.48 -4.00
CA GLY A 334 14.94 15.30 -3.93
C GLY A 334 14.66 15.92 -2.55
N GLY A 335 15.56 15.75 -1.57
CA GLY A 335 15.41 16.32 -0.21
C GLY A 335 14.51 15.52 0.73
N ARG A 336 14.02 14.35 0.33
CA ARG A 336 13.16 13.47 1.12
C ARG A 336 13.96 12.41 1.88
N MET A 337 14.77 12.86 2.84
CA MET A 337 15.58 11.99 3.71
C MET A 337 14.75 10.97 4.50
N ASP A 338 13.50 11.32 4.80
CA ASP A 338 12.51 10.47 5.47
C ASP A 338 12.12 9.26 4.62
N LEU A 339 11.99 9.43 3.30
CA LEU A 339 11.72 8.33 2.36
C LEU A 339 12.99 7.53 2.06
N ALA A 340 14.12 8.21 1.89
CA ALA A 340 15.41 7.54 1.64
C ALA A 340 15.78 6.57 2.77
N SER A 341 15.70 7.02 4.03
CA SER A 341 15.97 6.19 5.20
C SER A 341 14.99 5.02 5.29
N PHE A 342 13.73 5.24 4.91
CA PHE A 342 12.71 4.21 4.96
C PHE A 342 12.88 3.14 3.90
N VAL A 343 13.19 3.48 2.65
CA VAL A 343 13.38 2.44 1.61
C VAL A 343 14.63 1.59 1.86
N GLN A 344 15.63 2.14 2.55
CA GLN A 344 16.83 1.43 3.01
C GLN A 344 16.58 0.59 4.27
N ALA A 345 15.62 0.96 5.12
CA ALA A 345 15.33 0.23 6.35
C ALA A 345 14.73 -1.16 6.06
N HIS A 346 15.58 -2.18 6.00
CA HIS A 346 15.22 -3.59 5.98
C HIS A 346 16.23 -4.43 6.78
N SER A 347 15.82 -5.60 7.23
CA SER A 347 16.71 -6.53 7.94
C SER A 347 17.77 -7.11 6.99
N GLU A 348 19.04 -7.14 7.41
CA GLU A 348 20.17 -7.75 6.69
C GLU A 348 20.34 -9.27 6.93
N ARG A 349 19.35 -9.95 7.52
CA ARG A 349 19.52 -11.33 8.00
C ARG A 349 19.91 -12.37 6.96
#